data_AF-A0A8S3ZG07-F1
#
_entry.id   AF-A0A8S3ZG07-F1
#
_cell.length_a   1.000
_cell.length_b   1.000
_cell.length_c   1.000
_cell.angle_alpha   90.00
_cell.angle_beta   90.00
_cell.angle_gamma   90.00
#
_symmetry.space_group_name_H-M   'P 1'
#
loop_
_entity.id
_entity.type
_entity.pdbx_description
1 polymer ?
#
loop_
_entity_poly.entity_id
_entity_poly.type
_entity_poly.pdbx_seq_one_letter_code
_entity_poly.pdbx_strand_id
1 'polypeptide(L)'
;DHILYSQHKPNRRSHCIFSTDTNTTEDQILYSQQHKHNKSLNPTIDIGQIEGAFVMGLGCYLTEDIFFDAKSGHILNDGTWEYKVPTTKDIPIDWRIYLLPDTPNPTGIRSSKAVGEPPISLSVGALLANKLAIQSARRDLFGAEDFMPTVAPYTVEKAQQSVGLSVENLIF
;
A
#
# COMPACT_ATOMS: atom_id res chain seq x y z
N ASP A 1 13.83 -10.24 -5.97
CA ASP A 1 12.82 -10.82 -5.06
C ASP A 1 11.50 -10.09 -5.26
N HIS A 2 10.50 -10.74 -5.88
CA HIS A 2 9.19 -10.12 -6.13
C HIS A 2 8.24 -10.42 -4.97
N ILE A 3 7.59 -9.38 -4.42
CA ILE A 3 6.58 -9.54 -3.38
C ILE A 3 5.21 -9.62 -4.05
N LEU A 4 4.59 -10.80 -4.02
CA LEU A 4 3.25 -11.04 -4.53
C LEU A 4 2.25 -11.06 -3.37
N TYR A 5 1.39 -10.04 -3.31
CA TYR A 5 0.28 -9.98 -2.37
C TYR A 5 -1.04 -10.23 -3.11
N SER A 6 -1.64 -11.41 -2.86
CA SER A 6 -2.93 -11.78 -3.44
C SER A 6 -4.02 -11.77 -2.37
N GLN A 7 -5.02 -10.89 -2.54
CA GLN A 7 -6.22 -10.91 -1.70
C GLN A 7 -7.30 -11.78 -2.36
N HIS A 8 -7.65 -12.88 -1.69
CA HIS A 8 -8.77 -13.74 -2.07
C HIS A 8 -9.81 -13.79 -0.95
N LYS A 9 -10.97 -13.14 -1.13
CA LYS A 9 -12.09 -13.28 -0.19
C LYS A 9 -12.97 -14.49 -0.59
N PRO A 10 -13.11 -15.51 0.26
CA PRO A 10 -13.79 -16.77 -0.09
C PRO A 10 -15.28 -16.61 -0.46
N ASN A 11 -15.95 -15.54 -0.03
CA ASN A 11 -17.37 -15.26 -0.33
C ASN A 11 -17.62 -14.11 -1.33
N ARG A 12 -16.58 -13.46 -1.85
CA ARG A 12 -16.70 -12.42 -2.90
C ARG A 12 -15.55 -12.64 -3.87
N ARG A 13 -15.86 -13.08 -5.10
CA ARG A 13 -14.91 -13.38 -6.20
C ARG A 13 -14.19 -12.13 -6.72
N SER A 14 -13.52 -11.38 -5.86
CA SER A 14 -12.66 -10.24 -6.21
C SER A 14 -11.23 -10.70 -6.01
N HIS A 15 -10.49 -10.86 -7.10
CA HIS A 15 -9.07 -11.18 -7.07
C HIS A 15 -8.28 -9.93 -7.38
N CYS A 16 -7.41 -9.58 -6.45
CA CYS A 16 -6.55 -8.42 -6.56
C CYS A 16 -5.14 -8.87 -6.21
N ILE A 17 -4.20 -8.67 -7.12
CA ILE A 17 -2.80 -9.05 -6.94
C ILE A 17 -1.97 -7.78 -7.04
N PHE A 18 -1.19 -7.52 -5.99
CA PHE A 18 -0.15 -6.51 -5.99
C PHE A 18 1.20 -7.22 -6.12
N SER A 19 2.01 -6.77 -7.07
CA SER A 19 3.38 -7.21 -7.26
C SER A 19 4.29 -5.99 -7.17
N THR A 20 5.30 -6.05 -6.32
CA THR A 20 6.36 -5.03 -6.26
C THR A 20 7.73 -5.69 -6.36
N ASP A 21 8.63 -5.07 -7.13
CA ASP A 21 10.04 -5.42 -7.18
C ASP A 21 10.84 -4.46 -6.29
N THR A 22 11.48 -5.00 -5.26
CA THR A 22 12.26 -4.24 -4.28
C THR A 22 13.47 -3.54 -4.88
N ASN A 23 13.96 -3.97 -6.04
CA ASN A 23 15.15 -3.41 -6.67
C ASN A 23 14.85 -2.30 -7.68
N THR A 24 13.67 -2.30 -8.30
CA THR A 24 13.31 -1.38 -9.39
C THR A 24 12.14 -0.45 -9.05
N THR A 25 11.52 -0.60 -7.87
CA THR A 25 10.31 0.17 -7.47
C THR A 25 9.18 0.07 -8.50
N GLU A 26 9.13 -1.03 -9.24
CA GLU A 26 8.06 -1.31 -10.19
C GLU A 26 6.87 -1.91 -9.45
N ASP A 27 5.73 -1.22 -9.51
CA ASP A 27 4.49 -1.65 -8.86
C ASP A 27 3.43 -2.02 -9.89
N GLN A 28 2.97 -3.27 -9.84
CA GLN A 28 1.94 -3.80 -10.72
C GLN A 28 0.71 -4.22 -9.91
N ILE A 29 -0.45 -3.70 -10.30
CA ILE A 29 -1.75 -4.03 -9.71
C ILE A 29 -2.60 -4.74 -10.77
N LEU A 30 -2.91 -6.00 -10.52
CA LEU A 30 -3.91 -6.76 -11.26
C LEU A 30 -5.23 -6.75 -10.48
N TYR A 31 -6.30 -6.26 -11.08
CA TYR A 31 -7.60 -6.12 -10.43
C TYR A 31 -8.72 -6.74 -11.25
N SER A 32 -9.47 -7.72 -10.72
CA SER A 32 -10.46 -8.48 -11.52
C SER A 32 -11.88 -7.90 -11.51
N GLN A 33 -12.37 -7.37 -12.63
CA GLN A 33 -13.76 -6.87 -12.75
C GLN A 33 -14.34 -7.18 -14.15
N GLN A 34 -15.50 -7.86 -14.26
CA GLN A 34 -16.24 -7.86 -15.54
C GLN A 34 -17.76 -8.15 -15.50
N HIS A 35 -18.41 -7.59 -16.54
CA HIS A 35 -19.79 -7.81 -16.96
C HIS A 35 -19.91 -8.88 -18.06
N LYS A 36 -21.04 -9.61 -18.08
CA LYS A 36 -21.45 -10.35 -19.29
C LYS A 36 -21.65 -9.30 -20.40
N HIS A 37 -20.75 -9.27 -21.39
CA HIS A 37 -20.56 -8.26 -22.46
C HIS A 37 -19.49 -7.18 -22.22
N ASN A 38 -18.35 -7.57 -21.61
CA ASN A 38 -17.03 -6.95 -21.82
C ASN A 38 -16.97 -5.41 -21.83
N LYS A 39 -17.22 -4.76 -20.67
CA LYS A 39 -16.64 -3.44 -20.32
C LYS A 39 -17.03 -3.03 -18.91
N SER A 40 -16.07 -2.45 -18.17
CA SER A 40 -16.38 -1.51 -17.09
C SER A 40 -17.37 -0.45 -17.60
N LEU A 41 -18.22 0.08 -16.72
CA LEU A 41 -19.16 1.14 -17.10
C LEU A 41 -18.42 2.33 -17.72
N ASN A 42 -17.25 2.65 -17.18
CA ASN A 42 -16.25 3.54 -17.74
C ASN A 42 -14.86 3.14 -17.22
N PRO A 43 -14.01 2.50 -18.04
CA PRO A 43 -12.71 1.97 -17.58
C PRO A 43 -11.78 3.08 -17.08
N THR A 44 -11.87 4.30 -17.62
CA THR A 44 -11.05 5.43 -17.19
C THR A 44 -11.39 5.87 -15.76
N ILE A 45 -12.69 5.89 -15.41
CA ILE A 45 -13.13 6.23 -14.05
C ILE A 45 -12.71 5.14 -13.07
N ASP A 46 -12.88 3.87 -13.45
CA ASP A 46 -12.50 2.75 -12.59
C ASP A 46 -10.99 2.74 -12.31
N ILE A 47 -10.16 3.01 -13.31
CA ILE A 47 -8.70 3.13 -13.13
C ILE A 47 -8.38 4.29 -12.18
N GLY A 48 -8.97 5.48 -12.38
CA GLY A 48 -8.74 6.61 -11.47
C GLY A 48 -9.20 6.37 -10.03
N GLN A 49 -10.25 5.57 -9.83
CA GLN A 49 -10.69 5.12 -8.51
C GLN A 49 -9.67 4.16 -7.88
N ILE A 50 -9.11 3.22 -8.65
CA ILE A 50 -8.06 2.31 -8.18
C ILE A 50 -6.82 3.10 -7.77
N GLU A 51 -6.42 4.08 -8.60
CA GLU A 51 -5.27 4.93 -8.32
C GLU A 51 -5.48 5.76 -7.05
N GLY A 52 -6.60 6.48 -6.95
CA GLY A 52 -6.90 7.31 -5.79
C GLY A 52 -6.99 6.49 -4.50
N ALA A 53 -7.62 5.32 -4.55
CA ALA A 53 -7.73 4.42 -3.41
C ALA A 53 -6.39 3.83 -2.98
N PHE A 54 -5.52 3.48 -3.93
CA PHE A 54 -4.20 2.97 -3.62
C PHE A 54 -3.33 4.05 -2.95
N VAL A 55 -3.31 5.28 -3.49
CA VAL A 55 -2.56 6.41 -2.92
C VAL A 55 -3.09 6.77 -1.52
N MET A 56 -4.41 6.77 -1.33
CA MET A 56 -5.02 6.96 -0.01
C MET A 56 -4.53 5.90 1.00
N GLY A 57 -4.43 4.65 0.56
CA GLY A 57 -3.89 3.58 1.38
C GLY A 57 -2.39 3.73 1.67
N LEU A 58 -1.59 4.19 0.69
CA LEU A 58 -0.17 4.52 0.92
C LEU A 58 -0.02 5.58 2.01
N GLY A 59 -0.86 6.62 1.97
CA GLY A 59 -0.91 7.64 3.01
C GLY A 59 -1.18 7.04 4.38
N CYS A 60 -2.26 6.26 4.50
CA CYS A 60 -2.66 5.59 5.73
C CYS A 60 -1.57 4.68 6.32
N TYR A 61 -0.79 3.97 5.47
CA TYR A 61 0.22 3.03 5.95
C TYR A 61 1.62 3.62 6.11
N LEU A 62 1.97 4.72 5.44
CA LEU A 62 3.35 5.22 5.39
C LEU A 62 3.52 6.64 5.92
N THR A 63 2.61 7.59 5.62
CA THR A 63 2.87 9.02 5.86
C THR A 63 1.92 9.66 6.88
N GLU A 64 0.64 9.30 6.85
CA GLU A 64 -0.42 9.96 7.62
C GLU A 64 -0.43 9.47 9.07
N ASP A 65 0.38 10.09 9.93
CA ASP A 65 0.37 9.87 11.39
C ASP A 65 -0.44 10.94 12.12
N ILE A 66 -1.12 10.54 13.19
CA ILE A 66 -1.96 11.43 14.01
C ILE A 66 -1.52 11.34 15.46
N PHE A 67 -1.12 12.48 16.01
CA PHE A 67 -0.65 12.58 17.38
C PHE A 67 -1.76 13.11 18.28
N PHE A 68 -2.01 12.40 19.38
CA PHE A 68 -2.98 12.82 20.39
C PHE A 68 -2.26 13.19 21.67
N ASP A 69 -2.70 14.26 22.34
CA ASP A 69 -2.27 14.56 23.70
C ASP A 69 -2.82 13.50 24.66
N ALA A 70 -1.93 12.86 25.41
CA ALA A 70 -2.26 11.78 26.33
C ALA A 70 -3.18 12.21 27.49
N LYS A 71 -3.24 13.52 27.81
CA LYS A 71 -4.05 14.03 28.92
C LYS A 71 -5.39 14.57 28.47
N SER A 72 -5.41 15.38 27.42
CA SER A 72 -6.64 16.05 26.95
C SER A 72 -7.34 15.32 25.81
N GLY A 73 -6.65 14.41 25.11
CA GLY A 73 -7.17 13.73 23.92
C GLY A 73 -7.26 14.63 22.68
N HIS A 74 -6.74 15.86 22.73
CA HIS A 74 -6.70 16.75 21.58
C HIS A 74 -5.67 16.29 20.54
N ILE A 75 -5.96 16.51 19.26
CA ILE A 75 -5.04 16.26 18.16
C ILE A 75 -3.96 17.35 18.20
N LEU A 76 -2.69 16.94 18.17
CA LEU A 76 -1.53 17.82 18.23
C LEU A 76 -1.08 18.30 16.84
N ASN A 77 -1.46 17.58 15.79
CA ASN A 77 -1.09 17.85 14.40
C ASN A 77 -2.31 18.17 13.53
N ASP A 78 -3.14 19.11 13.98
CA ASP A 78 -4.36 19.51 13.27
C ASP A 78 -4.09 20.46 12.07
N GLY A 79 -2.84 20.86 11.85
CA GLY A 79 -2.42 21.67 10.72
C GLY A 79 -2.04 20.87 9.47
N THR A 80 -2.28 21.47 8.30
CA THR A 80 -1.78 20.95 6.99
C THR A 80 -0.26 20.92 6.91
N TRP A 81 0.43 21.64 7.79
CA TRP A 81 1.88 21.59 7.87
C TRP A 81 2.40 20.38 8.65
N GLU A 82 1.63 19.81 9.57
CA GLU A 82 2.04 18.65 10.34
C GLU A 82 1.45 17.34 9.78
N TYR A 83 0.20 17.36 9.30
CA TYR A 83 -0.42 16.20 8.65
C TYR A 83 -0.05 16.11 7.17
N LYS A 84 0.79 15.13 6.82
CA LYS A 84 1.32 14.97 5.45
C LYS A 84 0.57 13.90 4.67
N VAL A 85 -0.33 14.36 3.81
CA VAL A 85 -0.94 13.55 2.76
C VAL A 85 0.09 13.21 1.68
N PRO A 86 -0.04 12.06 1.00
CA PRO A 86 0.78 11.71 -0.15
C PRO A 86 0.75 12.78 -1.23
N THR A 87 1.93 13.06 -1.78
CA THR A 87 2.15 14.01 -2.86
C THR A 87 2.55 13.28 -4.14
N THR A 88 2.71 14.01 -5.24
CA THR A 88 3.09 13.43 -6.55
C THR A 88 4.40 12.65 -6.51
N LYS A 89 5.29 12.92 -5.54
CA LYS A 89 6.57 12.20 -5.39
C LYS A 89 6.45 10.84 -4.70
N ASP A 90 5.34 10.60 -4.00
CA ASP A 90 5.10 9.38 -3.23
C ASP A 90 4.41 8.29 -4.07
N ILE A 91 4.08 8.61 -5.33
CA ILE A 91 3.46 7.70 -6.29
C ILE A 91 4.55 6.85 -6.96
N PRO A 92 4.31 5.54 -7.21
CA PRO A 92 5.28 4.70 -7.91
C PRO A 92 5.65 5.25 -9.29
N ILE A 93 6.93 5.13 -9.66
CA ILE A 93 7.48 5.65 -10.93
C ILE A 93 6.92 4.86 -12.12
N ASP A 94 6.91 3.53 -12.01
CA ASP A 94 6.24 2.65 -12.96
C ASP A 94 5.04 2.01 -12.26
N TRP A 95 3.85 2.43 -12.68
CA TRP A 95 2.60 1.98 -12.10
C TRP A 95 1.70 1.38 -13.18
N ARG A 96 1.50 0.07 -13.11
CA ARG A 96 0.71 -0.66 -14.12
C ARG A 96 -0.54 -1.25 -13.51
N ILE A 97 -1.70 -0.83 -14.01
CA ILE A 97 -3.01 -1.31 -13.58
C ILE A 97 -3.63 -2.12 -14.71
N TYR A 98 -3.93 -3.39 -14.44
CA TYR A 98 -4.60 -4.26 -15.39
C TYR A 98 -5.94 -4.73 -14.83
N LEU A 99 -6.99 -4.62 -15.64
CA LEU A 99 -8.30 -5.15 -15.32
C LEU A 99 -8.39 -6.60 -15.83
N LEU A 100 -8.59 -7.57 -14.93
CA LEU A 100 -8.67 -8.98 -15.33
C LEU A 100 -9.93 -9.22 -16.18
N PRO A 101 -9.80 -9.85 -17.35
CA PRO A 101 -10.94 -10.21 -18.19
C PRO A 101 -11.74 -11.39 -17.61
N ASP A 102 -13.00 -11.53 -18.03
CA ASP A 102 -13.82 -12.75 -17.92
C ASP A 102 -14.15 -13.25 -16.50
N THR A 103 -14.37 -12.35 -15.54
CA THR A 103 -14.83 -12.71 -14.18
C THR A 103 -16.30 -12.31 -13.92
N PRO A 104 -17.30 -13.17 -14.25
CA PRO A 104 -18.70 -12.79 -14.20
C PRO A 104 -19.22 -12.55 -12.77
N ASN A 105 -19.90 -11.41 -12.56
CA ASN A 105 -20.65 -11.11 -11.33
C ASN A 105 -22.17 -11.14 -11.57
N PRO A 106 -22.90 -12.21 -11.22
CA PRO A 106 -24.34 -12.32 -11.51
C PRO A 106 -25.23 -11.43 -10.64
N THR A 107 -24.72 -10.87 -9.52
CA THR A 107 -25.51 -10.09 -8.55
C THR A 107 -25.36 -8.57 -8.68
N GLY A 108 -24.33 -8.09 -9.40
CA GLY A 108 -24.10 -6.66 -9.59
C GLY A 108 -25.02 -6.03 -10.63
N ILE A 109 -25.39 -4.77 -10.46
CA ILE A 109 -26.06 -3.99 -11.51
C ILE A 109 -25.10 -3.94 -12.69
N ARG A 110 -25.55 -4.44 -13.86
CA ARG A 110 -24.69 -4.67 -15.03
C ARG A 110 -23.42 -5.45 -14.68
N SER A 111 -23.52 -6.42 -13.76
CA SER A 111 -22.39 -7.24 -13.28
C SER A 111 -21.16 -6.43 -12.87
N SER A 112 -21.35 -5.18 -12.46
CA SER A 112 -20.29 -4.33 -11.90
C SER A 112 -19.95 -4.79 -10.49
N LYS A 113 -18.82 -4.31 -9.99
CA LYS A 113 -18.34 -4.51 -8.61
C LYS A 113 -17.81 -3.17 -8.13
N ALA A 114 -17.88 -2.93 -6.82
CA ALA A 114 -17.31 -1.72 -6.24
C ALA A 114 -15.79 -1.69 -6.46
N VAL A 115 -15.26 -0.51 -6.79
CA VAL A 115 -13.85 -0.29 -7.14
C VAL A 115 -13.13 0.61 -6.12
N GLY A 116 -13.85 1.42 -5.34
CA GLY A 116 -13.24 2.41 -4.45
C GLY A 116 -12.49 1.84 -3.25
N GLU A 117 -13.12 1.00 -2.43
CA GLU A 117 -12.49 0.52 -1.17
C GLU A 117 -11.46 -0.61 -1.35
N PRO A 118 -11.67 -1.62 -2.25
CA PRO A 118 -10.76 -2.77 -2.31
C PRO A 118 -9.28 -2.43 -2.58
N PRO A 119 -8.94 -1.45 -3.43
CA PRO A 119 -7.55 -1.07 -3.69
C PRO A 119 -6.83 -0.43 -2.50
N ILE A 120 -7.55 0.14 -1.52
CA ILE A 120 -6.93 0.65 -0.28
C ILE A 120 -6.19 -0.50 0.41
N SER A 121 -6.77 -1.70 0.47
CA SER A 121 -6.13 -2.86 1.09
C SER A 121 -4.92 -3.38 0.32
N LEU A 122 -4.70 -2.99 -0.95
CA LEU A 122 -3.54 -3.41 -1.74
C LEU A 122 -2.28 -2.62 -1.36
N SER A 123 -2.45 -1.39 -0.90
CA SER A 123 -1.34 -0.53 -0.46
C SER A 123 -0.56 -1.10 0.74
N VAL A 124 -1.12 -2.07 1.48
CA VAL A 124 -0.37 -2.84 2.49
C VAL A 124 0.84 -3.57 1.91
N GLY A 125 0.82 -3.87 0.60
CA GLY A 125 1.97 -4.43 -0.10
C GLY A 125 3.21 -3.53 -0.01
N ALA A 126 3.03 -2.20 -0.11
CA ALA A 126 4.12 -1.24 0.05
C ALA A 126 4.69 -1.23 1.47
N LEU A 127 3.83 -1.34 2.50
CA LEU A 127 4.26 -1.50 3.89
C LEU A 127 5.11 -2.76 4.08
N LEU A 128 4.67 -3.89 3.51
CA LEU A 128 5.41 -5.16 3.59
C LEU A 128 6.72 -5.12 2.79
N ALA A 129 6.76 -4.40 1.68
CA ALA A 129 7.99 -4.18 0.92
C ALA A 129 9.03 -3.41 1.73
N ASN A 130 8.62 -2.31 2.38
CA ASN A 130 9.49 -1.57 3.28
C ASN A 130 9.99 -2.42 4.45
N LYS A 131 9.10 -3.24 5.03
CA LYS A 131 9.46 -4.20 6.08
C LYS A 131 10.58 -5.15 5.63
N LEU A 132 10.39 -5.78 4.46
CA LEU A 132 11.33 -6.75 3.92
C LEU A 132 12.67 -6.10 3.54
N ALA A 133 12.64 -4.89 2.97
CA ALA A 133 13.84 -4.12 2.67
C ALA A 133 14.67 -3.85 3.94
N ILE A 134 14.03 -3.41 5.03
CA ILE A 134 14.70 -3.17 6.31
C ILE A 134 15.20 -4.48 6.92
N GLN A 135 14.43 -5.57 6.84
CA GLN A 135 14.88 -6.89 7.31
C GLN A 135 16.12 -7.36 6.53
N SER A 136 16.17 -7.16 5.22
CA SER A 136 17.34 -7.44 4.40
C SER A 136 18.54 -6.61 4.86
N ALA A 137 18.36 -5.29 5.01
CA ALA A 137 19.43 -4.40 5.47
C ALA A 137 19.95 -4.78 6.86
N ARG A 138 19.08 -5.20 7.78
CA ARG A 138 19.48 -5.68 9.12
C ARG A 138 20.27 -6.98 9.06
N ARG A 139 19.89 -7.89 8.16
CA ARG A 139 20.62 -9.14 7.94
C ARG A 139 22.03 -8.85 7.42
N ASP A 140 22.17 -7.92 6.48
CA ASP A 140 23.45 -7.57 5.87
C ASP A 140 24.38 -6.83 6.85
N LEU A 141 23.83 -5.93 7.66
CA LEU A 141 24.62 -5.12 8.60
C LEU A 141 24.98 -5.85 9.90
N PHE A 142 24.03 -6.61 10.45
CA PHE A 142 24.15 -7.15 11.81
C PHE A 142 24.00 -8.68 11.88
N GLY A 143 23.69 -9.36 10.76
CA GLY A 143 23.35 -10.78 10.77
C GLY A 143 22.07 -11.09 11.54
N ALA A 144 21.24 -10.08 11.83
CA ALA A 144 20.06 -10.22 12.68
C ALA A 144 18.85 -10.70 11.86
N GLU A 145 18.24 -11.81 12.29
CA GLU A 145 17.03 -12.38 11.67
C GLU A 145 15.80 -12.27 12.58
N ASP A 146 15.87 -11.42 13.61
CA ASP A 146 14.81 -11.28 14.58
C ASP A 146 13.52 -10.72 13.96
N PHE A 147 12.38 -11.10 14.55
CA PHE A 147 11.09 -10.58 14.15
C PHE A 147 10.99 -9.08 14.38
N MET A 148 10.68 -8.33 13.31
CA MET A 148 10.48 -6.89 13.38
C MET A 148 8.98 -6.55 13.42
N PRO A 149 8.47 -5.96 14.51
CA PRO A 149 7.10 -5.47 14.56
C PRO A 149 6.95 -4.27 13.63
N THR A 150 5.91 -4.29 12.80
CA THR A 150 5.57 -3.19 11.88
C THR A 150 4.22 -2.64 12.27
N VAL A 151 4.22 -1.46 12.87
CA VAL A 151 3.01 -0.74 13.26
C VAL A 151 2.78 0.38 12.26
N ALA A 152 1.61 0.38 11.63
CA ALA A 152 1.20 1.47 10.76
C ALA A 152 0.73 2.69 11.59
N PRO A 153 0.95 3.91 11.12
CA PRO A 153 1.70 4.26 9.92
C PRO A 153 3.20 4.07 10.15
N TYR A 154 3.88 3.51 9.14
CA TYR A 154 5.30 3.17 9.18
C TYR A 154 6.12 4.31 8.55
N THR A 155 6.20 5.41 9.30
CA THR A 155 6.87 6.64 8.89
C THR A 155 8.38 6.44 8.75
N VAL A 156 9.04 7.42 8.12
CA VAL A 156 10.50 7.39 7.89
C VAL A 156 11.27 7.26 9.21
N GLU A 157 10.80 7.91 10.28
CA GLU A 157 11.41 7.83 11.60
C GLU A 157 11.31 6.41 12.17
N LYS A 158 10.13 5.79 12.08
CA LYS A 158 9.91 4.40 12.55
C LYS A 158 10.72 3.43 11.71
N ALA A 159 10.81 3.63 10.40
CA ALA A 159 11.64 2.85 9.50
C ALA A 159 13.12 2.94 9.88
N GLN A 160 13.65 4.15 10.08
CA GLN A 160 15.04 4.38 10.47
C GLN A 160 15.36 3.76 11.84
N GLN A 161 14.50 3.96 12.84
CA GLN A 161 14.65 3.34 14.16
C GLN A 161 14.61 1.81 14.10
N SER A 162 13.81 1.25 13.19
CA SER A 162 13.67 -0.19 13.03
C SER A 162 14.93 -0.88 12.50
N VAL A 163 15.82 -0.16 11.81
CA VAL A 163 17.11 -0.71 11.33
C VAL A 163 18.03 -1.06 12.51
N GLY A 164 17.89 -0.38 13.66
CA GLY A 164 18.72 -0.64 14.84
C GLY A 164 20.13 -0.02 14.76
N LEU A 165 20.32 1.02 13.93
CA LEU A 165 21.56 1.76 13.88
C LEU A 165 21.76 2.55 15.19
N SER A 166 22.83 2.24 15.93
CA SER A 166 23.31 3.06 17.04
C SER A 166 24.14 4.24 16.53
N VAL A 167 24.23 5.32 17.33
CA VAL A 167 25.05 6.50 17.00
C VAL A 167 26.52 6.13 16.77
N GLU A 168 27.00 5.08 17.44
CA GLU A 168 28.36 4.53 17.27
C GLU A 168 28.63 3.96 15.87
N ASN A 169 27.57 3.55 15.15
CA ASN A 169 27.68 3.02 13.79
C ASN A 169 27.67 4.12 12.73
N LEU A 170 27.33 5.36 13.10
CA LEU A 170 27.34 6.53 12.21
C LEU A 170 28.73 7.17 12.28
N ILE A 171 29.70 6.53 11.65
CA ILE A 171 31.05 7.08 11.50
C ILE A 171 30.99 8.13 10.39
N PHE A 172 31.15 9.41 10.77
CA PHE A 172 31.32 10.54 9.84
C PHE A 172 32.80 10.82 9.61
#